data_AF-A0A8H6X891-F1
#
_entry.id   AF-A0A8H6X891-F1
#
_cell.length_a   1.000
_cell.length_b   1.000
_cell.length_c   1.000
_cell.angle_alpha   90.00
_cell.angle_beta   90.00
_cell.angle_gamma   90.00
#
_symmetry.space_group_name_H-M   'P 1'
#
loop_
_entity.id
_entity.type
_entity.pdbx_description
1 polymer ?
#
loop_
_entity_poly.entity_id
_entity_poly.type
_entity_poly.pdbx_seq_one_letter_code
_entity_poly.pdbx_strand_id
1 'polypeptide(L)'
;MAGNPNTLIALGSSPDSYFIGYGRRYFAENMPDSFTSHAKKDLNISMTQWISMSKALDTWVSHNVATAKFHFNGNINQDIRDHLSGANGKAAANFVSFPDCDNPAHYFIKGKNEGAWNAFLDDYFVQKLSKTRTDVANFDAGLTGMLFGKGKTYILMFKAGFLADVDDDEVPSEEHPLYKVLVQYSDGWCIERGSTLCFYDSRYFYLKFKRPGESQIKMHWNLPPIMSAKLAELKEQAERPEEQIALMQEDQMWIQVAQTRMNAEMQMSNMLADQMRRGGLSILAAATGGTVVETTRYY
;
A
#
# COMPACT_ATOMS: atom_id res chain seq x y z
N MET A 1 -22.27 -6.49 -10.18
CA MET A 1 -21.25 -7.50 -10.51
C MET A 1 -20.52 -7.82 -9.22
N ALA A 2 -20.65 -9.04 -8.68
CA ALA A 2 -19.84 -9.44 -7.54
C ALA A 2 -18.38 -9.51 -8.02
N GLY A 3 -17.53 -8.62 -7.51
CA GLY A 3 -16.10 -8.71 -7.77
C GLY A 3 -15.55 -9.99 -7.15
N ASN A 4 -14.50 -10.57 -7.75
CA ASN A 4 -13.80 -11.67 -7.10
C ASN A 4 -13.37 -11.24 -5.68
N PRO A 5 -13.60 -12.08 -4.66
CA PRO A 5 -13.19 -11.76 -3.30
C PRO A 5 -11.71 -11.36 -3.22
N ASN A 6 -11.40 -10.33 -2.41
CA ASN A 6 -10.02 -9.89 -2.23
C ASN A 6 -9.19 -11.02 -1.63
N THR A 7 -7.95 -11.15 -2.11
CA THR A 7 -6.95 -12.08 -1.58
C THR A 7 -5.83 -11.27 -0.94
N LEU A 8 -5.50 -11.61 0.31
CA LEU A 8 -4.40 -11.03 1.08
C LEU A 8 -3.44 -12.13 1.50
N ILE A 9 -2.15 -11.93 1.25
CA ILE A 9 -1.11 -12.86 1.67
C ILE A 9 0.00 -12.03 2.30
N ALA A 10 0.35 -12.38 3.54
CA ALA A 10 1.53 -11.88 4.21
C ALA A 10 2.42 -13.09 4.58
N LEU A 11 3.67 -13.05 4.13
CA LEU A 11 4.66 -14.09 4.37
C LEU A 11 5.58 -13.61 5.48
N GLY A 12 5.79 -14.44 6.49
CA GLY A 12 6.73 -14.16 7.56
C GLY A 12 8.17 -14.56 7.22
N SER A 13 9.02 -14.64 8.24
CA SER A 13 10.43 -15.00 8.11
C SER A 13 10.72 -16.50 8.06
N SER A 14 9.70 -17.35 8.13
CA SER A 14 9.88 -18.80 8.07
C SER A 14 8.73 -19.47 7.29
N PRO A 15 8.93 -20.71 6.80
CA PRO A 15 7.89 -21.48 6.13
C PRO A 15 6.60 -21.63 6.94
N ASP A 16 6.71 -21.60 8.26
CA ASP A 16 5.60 -21.83 9.18
C ASP A 16 4.99 -20.53 9.70
N SER A 17 5.45 -19.36 9.24
CA SER A 17 4.89 -18.06 9.63
C SER A 17 4.24 -17.36 8.44
N TYR A 18 2.91 -17.31 8.42
CA TYR A 18 2.16 -16.71 7.32
C TYR A 18 0.71 -16.37 7.67
N PHE A 19 0.14 -15.46 6.89
CA PHE A 19 -1.28 -15.14 6.87
C PHE A 19 -1.82 -15.24 5.43
N ILE A 20 -2.96 -15.90 5.26
CA ILE A 20 -3.71 -15.97 4.01
C ILE A 20 -5.16 -15.61 4.30
N GLY A 21 -5.67 -14.60 3.61
CA GLY A 21 -7.07 -14.19 3.64
C GLY A 21 -7.71 -14.27 2.27
N TYR A 22 -8.96 -14.74 2.21
CA TYR A 22 -9.80 -14.74 1.02
C TYR A 22 -11.27 -14.49 1.38
N GLY A 23 -11.88 -13.47 0.79
CA GLY A 23 -13.25 -13.08 1.13
C GLY A 23 -13.38 -12.66 2.59
N ARG A 24 -14.16 -13.38 3.39
CA ARG A 24 -14.31 -13.13 4.84
C ARG A 24 -13.45 -14.05 5.72
N ARG A 25 -12.78 -15.03 5.10
CA ARG A 25 -12.10 -16.12 5.79
C ARG A 25 -10.61 -15.92 5.75
N TYR A 26 -9.92 -16.33 6.79
CA TYR A 26 -8.47 -16.32 6.82
C TYR A 26 -7.90 -17.48 7.63
N PHE A 27 -6.62 -17.69 7.41
CA PHE A 27 -5.76 -18.58 8.19
C PHE A 27 -4.48 -17.83 8.55
N ALA A 28 -4.01 -17.99 9.79
CA ALA A 28 -2.80 -17.37 10.29
C ALA A 28 -2.02 -18.40 11.11
N GLU A 29 -0.77 -18.67 10.74
CA GLU A 29 0.12 -19.63 11.39
C GLU A 29 1.37 -18.89 11.87
N ASN A 30 1.76 -19.12 13.13
CA ASN A 30 2.91 -18.49 13.80
C ASN A 30 3.10 -16.99 13.47
N MET A 31 1.99 -16.25 13.40
CA MET A 31 1.98 -14.81 13.27
C MET A 31 1.99 -14.17 14.67
N PRO A 32 2.53 -12.95 14.82
CA PRO A 32 2.55 -12.26 16.11
C PRO A 32 1.15 -12.17 16.74
N ASP A 33 1.07 -12.36 18.06
CA ASP A 33 -0.20 -12.31 18.80
C ASP A 33 -0.95 -10.97 18.62
N SER A 34 -0.19 -9.88 18.48
CA SER A 34 -0.77 -8.55 18.20
C SER A 34 -1.47 -8.51 16.83
N PHE A 35 -0.89 -9.16 15.81
CA PHE A 35 -1.49 -9.28 14.50
C PHE A 35 -2.67 -10.26 14.50
N THR A 36 -2.51 -11.45 15.09
CA THR A 36 -3.60 -12.44 15.13
C THR A 36 -4.82 -11.93 15.91
N SER A 37 -4.58 -11.13 16.96
CA SER A 37 -5.65 -10.44 17.69
C SER A 37 -6.38 -9.41 16.82
N HIS A 38 -5.65 -8.63 16.03
CA HIS A 38 -6.23 -7.71 15.05
C HIS A 38 -7.01 -8.45 13.96
N ALA A 39 -6.44 -9.54 13.43
CA ALA A 39 -7.06 -10.40 12.42
C ALA A 39 -8.41 -10.97 12.90
N LYS A 40 -8.50 -11.35 14.19
CA LYS A 40 -9.72 -11.87 14.82
C LYS A 40 -10.79 -10.82 15.07
N LYS A 41 -10.39 -9.59 15.41
CA LYS A 41 -11.32 -8.56 15.90
C LYS A 41 -11.78 -7.60 14.82
N ASP A 42 -10.85 -7.09 14.02
CA ASP A 42 -11.08 -5.86 13.24
C ASP A 42 -10.64 -5.97 11.77
N LEU A 43 -9.93 -7.03 11.39
CA LEU A 43 -9.45 -7.17 10.01
C LEU A 43 -10.57 -7.57 9.07
N ASN A 44 -11.06 -6.62 8.30
CA ASN A 44 -11.89 -6.90 7.14
C ASN A 44 -11.00 -7.09 5.89
N ILE A 45 -10.98 -8.30 5.36
CA ILE A 45 -10.12 -8.69 4.21
C ILE A 45 -10.57 -7.99 2.93
N SER A 46 -11.87 -7.87 2.66
CA SER A 46 -12.40 -7.17 1.47
C SER A 46 -11.93 -5.73 1.37
N MET A 47 -11.82 -5.04 2.50
CA MET A 47 -11.49 -3.62 2.60
C MET A 47 -10.04 -3.38 2.99
N THR A 48 -9.27 -4.40 3.34
CA THR A 48 -7.84 -4.24 3.60
C THR A 48 -7.09 -4.23 2.26
N GLN A 49 -6.44 -3.12 1.96
CA GLN A 49 -5.73 -2.94 0.70
C GLN A 49 -4.42 -3.72 0.69
N TRP A 50 -3.68 -3.62 1.80
CA TRP A 50 -2.36 -4.24 1.95
C TRP A 50 -2.05 -4.51 3.41
N ILE A 51 -1.17 -5.48 3.63
CA ILE A 51 -0.54 -5.82 4.90
C ILE A 51 0.96 -5.88 4.64
N SER A 52 1.73 -5.31 5.53
CA SER A 52 3.18 -5.24 5.44
C SER A 52 3.79 -5.60 6.78
N MET A 53 4.82 -6.45 6.77
CA MET A 53 5.41 -7.00 7.97
C MET A 53 6.93 -6.96 7.88
N SER A 54 7.61 -6.72 9.00
CA SER A 54 9.05 -6.85 9.09
C SER A 54 9.44 -8.34 9.05
N LYS A 55 10.68 -8.62 8.61
CA LYS A 55 11.27 -9.96 8.68
C LYS A 55 11.20 -10.54 10.10
N ALA A 56 11.59 -9.74 11.10
CA ALA A 56 11.55 -10.16 12.50
C ALA A 56 10.14 -10.38 13.05
N LEU A 57 9.10 -10.01 12.30
CA LEU A 57 7.68 -10.07 12.69
C LEU A 57 7.33 -9.26 13.94
N ASP A 58 8.25 -8.44 14.42
CA ASP A 58 8.01 -7.56 15.56
C ASP A 58 7.18 -6.33 15.19
N THR A 59 7.12 -6.00 13.90
CA THR A 59 6.46 -4.81 13.34
C THR A 59 5.57 -5.19 12.17
N TRP A 60 4.34 -4.67 12.16
CA TRP A 60 3.42 -4.84 11.05
C TRP A 60 2.49 -3.64 10.90
N VAL A 61 2.04 -3.40 9.67
CA VAL A 61 1.06 -2.36 9.33
C VAL A 61 0.07 -2.92 8.32
N SER A 62 -1.22 -2.67 8.53
CA SER A 62 -2.28 -2.89 7.54
C SER A 62 -3.02 -1.59 7.26
N HIS A 63 -3.56 -1.47 6.05
CA HIS A 63 -4.36 -0.30 5.64
C HIS A 63 -5.74 -0.71 5.17
N ASN A 64 -6.78 -0.19 5.84
CA ASN A 64 -8.16 -0.40 5.47
C ASN A 64 -8.63 0.75 4.55
N VAL A 65 -8.92 0.43 3.29
CA VAL A 65 -9.28 1.41 2.26
C VAL A 65 -10.64 2.05 2.50
N ALA A 66 -11.58 1.37 3.17
CA ALA A 66 -12.91 1.92 3.45
C ALA A 66 -12.83 3.04 4.50
N THR A 67 -12.01 2.85 5.52
CA THR A 67 -11.87 3.82 6.63
C THR A 67 -10.68 4.76 6.47
N ALA A 68 -9.75 4.48 5.54
CA ALA A 68 -8.44 5.12 5.43
C ALA A 68 -7.62 5.06 6.73
N LYS A 69 -7.87 4.04 7.57
CA LYS A 69 -7.17 3.83 8.83
C LYS A 69 -6.03 2.82 8.66
N PHE A 70 -4.96 3.09 9.40
CA PHE A 70 -3.87 2.15 9.60
C PHE A 70 -4.10 1.37 10.89
N HIS A 71 -3.82 0.08 10.86
CA HIS A 71 -3.67 -0.75 12.05
C HIS A 71 -2.23 -1.25 12.12
N PHE A 72 -1.66 -1.27 13.32
CA PHE A 72 -0.26 -1.62 13.52
C PHE A 72 -0.03 -2.09 14.96
N ASN A 73 1.10 -2.76 15.20
CA ASN A 73 1.51 -3.18 16.54
C ASN A 73 1.84 -1.97 17.45
N GLY A 74 1.57 -2.09 18.75
CA GLY A 74 1.76 -1.00 19.72
C GLY A 74 3.21 -0.47 19.85
N ASN A 75 4.20 -1.26 19.43
CA ASN A 75 5.63 -0.95 19.55
C ASN A 75 6.25 -0.43 18.24
N ILE A 76 5.44 -0.04 17.25
CA ILE A 76 5.98 0.51 16.00
C ILE A 76 6.84 1.75 16.26
N ASN A 77 7.92 1.90 15.47
CA ASN A 77 8.81 3.06 15.51
C ASN A 77 8.02 4.38 15.46
N GLN A 78 8.37 5.33 16.33
CA GLN A 78 7.64 6.60 16.46
C GLN A 78 7.64 7.43 15.18
N ASP A 79 8.72 7.41 14.40
CA ASP A 79 8.80 8.14 13.14
C ASP A 79 7.84 7.56 12.09
N ILE A 80 7.70 6.23 12.05
CA ILE A 80 6.68 5.56 11.23
C ILE A 80 5.29 5.96 11.72
N ARG A 81 5.04 5.94 13.03
CA ARG A 81 3.75 6.34 13.63
C ARG A 81 3.38 7.77 13.23
N ASP A 82 4.31 8.70 13.29
CA ASP A 82 4.09 10.10 12.93
C ASP A 82 3.70 10.24 11.46
N HIS A 83 4.34 9.48 10.56
CA HIS A 83 3.94 9.37 9.17
C HIS A 83 2.54 8.75 9.00
N LEU A 84 2.21 7.67 9.72
CA LEU A 84 0.88 7.04 9.65
C LEU A 84 -0.24 8.00 10.08
N SER A 85 0.01 8.84 11.09
CA SER A 85 -0.96 9.86 11.55
C SER A 85 -0.89 11.19 10.79
N GLY A 86 0.17 11.43 10.00
CA GLY A 86 0.43 12.75 9.41
C GLY A 86 0.70 13.84 10.47
N ALA A 87 1.24 13.45 11.62
CA ALA A 87 1.50 14.34 12.75
C ALA A 87 2.95 14.86 12.72
N ASN A 88 3.29 15.79 13.61
CA ASN A 88 4.66 16.28 13.82
C ASN A 88 5.36 16.76 12.52
N GLY A 89 4.59 17.37 11.61
CA GLY A 89 5.10 17.87 10.32
C GLY A 89 5.41 16.78 9.28
N LYS A 90 5.08 15.51 9.56
CA LYS A 90 5.28 14.40 8.62
C LYS A 90 4.17 14.32 7.59
N ALA A 91 4.54 14.01 6.35
CA ALA A 91 3.56 13.72 5.30
C ALA A 91 2.81 12.42 5.64
N ALA A 92 1.48 12.49 5.61
CA ALA A 92 0.61 11.34 5.88
C ALA A 92 0.94 10.18 4.93
N ALA A 93 1.16 8.99 5.49
CA ALA A 93 1.49 7.79 4.76
C ALA A 93 0.32 7.30 3.89
N ASN A 94 0.67 6.55 2.85
CA ASN A 94 -0.24 5.84 1.96
C ASN A 94 0.16 4.36 1.83
N PHE A 95 1.47 4.09 1.90
CA PHE A 95 2.04 2.75 1.85
C PHE A 95 3.29 2.69 2.72
N VAL A 96 3.47 1.58 3.44
CA VAL A 96 4.65 1.32 4.27
C VAL A 96 5.16 -0.09 3.99
N SER A 97 6.47 -0.24 3.84
CA SER A 97 7.15 -1.52 3.66
C SER A 97 8.44 -1.62 4.45
N PHE A 98 8.85 -2.85 4.72
CA PHE A 98 10.02 -3.17 5.55
C PHE A 98 11.00 -4.02 4.73
N PRO A 99 12.30 -3.69 4.72
CA PRO A 99 13.30 -4.48 4.01
C PRO A 99 13.61 -5.81 4.71
N ASP A 100 14.30 -6.70 3.99
CA ASP A 100 14.83 -7.95 4.54
C ASP A 100 16.01 -7.69 5.48
N CYS A 101 15.73 -7.19 6.68
CA CYS A 101 16.72 -6.92 7.71
C CYS A 101 16.16 -7.17 9.10
N ASP A 102 17.06 -7.40 10.06
CA ASP A 102 16.72 -7.58 11.47
C ASP A 102 16.61 -6.26 12.23
N ASN A 103 16.89 -5.12 11.58
CA ASN A 103 16.78 -3.81 12.20
C ASN A 103 15.36 -3.25 12.07
N PRO A 104 14.56 -3.18 13.15
CA PRO A 104 13.18 -2.71 13.09
C PRO A 104 13.05 -1.21 12.82
N ALA A 105 14.16 -0.48 12.83
CA ALA A 105 14.17 0.92 12.42
C ALA A 105 14.04 1.07 10.90
N HIS A 106 14.45 0.08 10.10
CA HIS A 106 14.45 0.23 8.64
C HIS A 106 13.04 0.12 8.05
N TYR A 107 12.70 1.07 7.18
CA TYR A 107 11.40 1.15 6.53
C TYR A 107 11.48 1.94 5.22
N PHE A 108 10.46 1.78 4.39
CA PHE A 108 10.12 2.67 3.29
C PHE A 108 8.67 3.14 3.45
N ILE A 109 8.42 4.43 3.27
CA ILE A 109 7.10 5.06 3.35
C ILE A 109 6.84 5.86 2.08
N LYS A 110 5.74 5.55 1.39
CA LYS A 110 5.15 6.44 0.38
C LYS A 110 4.07 7.29 1.03
N GLY A 111 4.18 8.61 0.94
CA GLY A 111 3.15 9.55 1.38
C GLY A 111 1.94 9.63 0.44
N LYS A 112 0.83 10.22 0.91
CA LYS A 112 -0.40 10.44 0.11
C LYS A 112 -0.16 11.42 -1.03
N ASN A 113 0.65 12.45 -0.81
CA ASN A 113 0.96 13.45 -1.82
C ASN A 113 1.91 12.90 -2.89
N GLU A 114 1.78 13.42 -4.11
CA GLU A 114 2.70 13.11 -5.21
C GLU A 114 4.13 13.55 -4.84
N GLY A 115 5.14 12.77 -5.24
CA GLY A 115 6.54 13.06 -4.89
C GLY A 115 6.96 12.72 -3.46
N ALA A 116 6.01 12.62 -2.51
CA ALA A 116 6.33 12.42 -1.11
C ALA A 116 6.66 10.95 -0.81
N TRP A 117 7.90 10.67 -0.46
CA TRP A 117 8.33 9.41 0.16
C TRP A 117 9.46 9.67 1.16
N ASN A 118 9.60 8.78 2.14
CA ASN A 118 10.67 8.80 3.13
C ASN A 118 11.14 7.36 3.37
N ALA A 119 12.42 7.16 3.63
CA ALA A 119 12.97 5.83 3.84
C ALA A 119 14.16 5.89 4.80
N PHE A 120 14.26 4.90 5.66
CA PHE A 120 15.46 4.59 6.43
C PHE A 120 15.84 3.16 6.08
N LEU A 121 16.88 2.97 5.28
CA LEU A 121 17.23 1.68 4.67
C LEU A 121 18.74 1.47 4.74
N ASP A 122 19.18 0.22 4.59
CA ASP A 122 20.59 -0.10 4.41
C ASP A 122 21.19 0.63 3.20
N ASP A 123 22.49 0.94 3.29
CA ASP A 123 23.24 1.72 2.29
C ASP A 123 23.07 1.18 0.86
N TYR A 124 22.98 -0.14 0.70
CA TYR A 124 22.72 -0.78 -0.58
C TYR A 124 21.44 -0.23 -1.24
N PHE A 125 20.32 -0.25 -0.52
CA PHE A 125 19.04 0.21 -1.06
C PHE A 125 19.05 1.73 -1.28
N VAL A 126 19.67 2.50 -0.39
CA VAL A 126 19.80 3.97 -0.53
C VAL A 126 20.56 4.34 -1.80
N GLN A 127 21.68 3.67 -2.07
CA GLN A 127 22.48 3.90 -3.28
C GLN A 127 21.72 3.52 -4.54
N LYS A 128 21.02 2.37 -4.53
CA LYS A 128 20.20 1.91 -5.66
C LYS A 128 19.01 2.82 -5.94
N LEU A 129 18.32 3.30 -4.90
CA LEU A 129 17.26 4.30 -5.03
C LEU A 129 17.79 5.60 -5.63
N SER A 130 18.95 6.09 -5.15
CA SER A 130 19.58 7.33 -5.65
C SER A 130 19.96 7.23 -7.12
N LYS A 131 20.53 6.09 -7.54
CA LYS A 131 20.82 5.81 -8.94
C LYS A 131 19.55 5.76 -9.79
N THR A 132 18.58 4.93 -9.38
CA THR A 132 17.32 4.76 -10.13
C THR A 132 16.55 6.07 -10.27
N ARG A 133 16.57 6.91 -9.23
CA ARG A 133 15.95 8.24 -9.26
C ARG A 133 16.57 9.17 -10.31
N THR A 134 17.84 8.98 -10.64
CA THR A 134 18.54 9.71 -11.70
C THR A 134 18.20 9.17 -13.09
N ASP A 135 18.03 7.85 -13.20
CA ASP A 135 17.82 7.15 -14.48
C ASP A 135 16.34 7.18 -14.94
N VAL A 136 15.39 7.33 -14.01
CA VAL A 136 13.95 7.27 -14.29
C VAL A 136 13.32 8.65 -14.25
N ALA A 137 12.80 9.10 -15.40
CA ALA A 137 12.05 10.35 -15.48
C ALA A 137 10.81 10.32 -14.58
N ASN A 138 10.55 11.43 -13.88
CA ASN A 138 9.41 11.57 -12.95
C ASN A 138 9.38 10.51 -11.83
N PHE A 139 10.54 9.95 -11.44
CA PHE A 139 10.64 8.91 -10.41
C PHE A 139 9.79 9.21 -9.17
N ASP A 140 9.99 10.37 -8.53
CA ASP A 140 9.32 10.71 -7.27
C ASP A 140 7.80 10.81 -7.42
N ALA A 141 7.33 11.41 -8.52
CA ALA A 141 5.92 11.60 -8.81
C ALA A 141 5.21 10.29 -9.20
N GLY A 142 5.92 9.43 -9.93
CA GLY A 142 5.44 8.14 -10.41
C GLY A 142 5.46 7.05 -9.35
N LEU A 143 6.36 7.11 -8.37
CA LEU A 143 6.55 6.07 -7.36
C LEU A 143 5.30 5.91 -6.49
N THR A 144 4.81 4.68 -6.36
CA THR A 144 3.64 4.33 -5.55
C THR A 144 3.99 3.44 -4.36
N GLY A 145 5.16 2.83 -4.34
CA GLY A 145 5.71 2.11 -3.19
C GLY A 145 6.93 1.28 -3.56
N MET A 146 7.45 0.51 -2.60
CA MET A 146 8.58 -0.39 -2.77
C MET A 146 8.29 -1.69 -2.05
N LEU A 147 8.45 -2.84 -2.71
CA LEU A 147 8.37 -4.16 -2.09
C LEU A 147 9.78 -4.67 -1.85
N PHE A 148 9.97 -5.42 -0.78
CA PHE A 148 11.24 -6.06 -0.44
C PHE A 148 11.03 -7.56 -0.33
N GLY A 149 11.96 -8.32 -0.89
CA GLY A 149 12.03 -9.76 -0.74
C GLY A 149 13.38 -10.17 -0.15
N LYS A 150 13.65 -11.46 -0.18
CA LYS A 150 14.89 -12.05 0.33
C LYS A 150 16.15 -11.41 -0.25
N GLY A 151 17.14 -11.20 0.63
CA GLY A 151 18.43 -10.61 0.31
C GLY A 151 18.26 -9.16 -0.12
N LYS A 152 18.86 -8.83 -1.26
CA LYS A 152 18.83 -7.50 -1.87
C LYS A 152 17.69 -7.32 -2.88
N THR A 153 16.77 -8.27 -2.96
CA THR A 153 15.65 -8.24 -3.91
C THR A 153 14.64 -7.16 -3.54
N TYR A 154 14.29 -6.29 -4.49
CA TYR A 154 13.23 -5.30 -4.31
C TYR A 154 12.48 -5.01 -5.61
N ILE A 155 11.27 -4.47 -5.47
CA ILE A 155 10.46 -3.98 -6.59
C ILE A 155 9.94 -2.58 -6.30
N LEU A 156 10.32 -1.62 -7.12
CA LEU A 156 9.75 -0.28 -7.13
C LEU A 156 8.45 -0.30 -7.93
N MET A 157 7.35 0.09 -7.28
CA MET A 157 6.03 0.16 -7.89
C MET A 157 5.80 1.58 -8.42
N PHE A 158 5.37 1.71 -9.67
CA PHE A 158 5.03 3.00 -10.28
C PHE A 158 3.56 3.04 -10.72
N LYS A 159 3.03 4.26 -10.93
CA LYS A 159 1.70 4.46 -11.52
C LYS A 159 1.57 3.85 -12.93
N ALA A 160 2.70 3.77 -13.66
CA ALA A 160 2.80 3.31 -15.04
C ALA A 160 3.94 2.30 -15.20
N GLY A 161 3.93 1.22 -14.43
CA GLY A 161 4.91 0.15 -14.51
C GLY A 161 5.44 -0.30 -13.15
N PHE A 162 6.52 -1.06 -13.18
CA PHE A 162 7.36 -1.35 -12.02
C PHE A 162 8.81 -1.53 -12.47
N LEU A 163 9.76 -1.41 -11.55
CA LEU A 163 11.17 -1.73 -11.77
C LEU A 163 11.59 -2.73 -10.69
N ALA A 164 12.08 -3.90 -11.10
CA ALA A 164 12.56 -4.93 -10.20
C ALA A 164 14.09 -5.00 -10.26
N ASP A 165 14.71 -5.17 -9.10
CA ASP A 165 16.12 -5.55 -8.95
C ASP A 165 16.13 -6.81 -8.10
N VAL A 166 16.65 -7.90 -8.65
CA VAL A 166 16.68 -9.21 -7.98
C VAL A 166 18.09 -9.49 -7.49
N ASP A 167 18.21 -10.09 -6.31
CA ASP A 167 19.51 -10.51 -5.80
C ASP A 167 19.97 -11.74 -6.59
N ASP A 168 21.06 -11.64 -7.33
CA ASP A 168 21.58 -12.72 -8.18
C ASP A 168 21.90 -14.00 -7.38
N ASP A 169 22.26 -13.88 -6.10
CA ASP A 169 22.50 -15.03 -5.23
C ASP A 169 21.20 -15.77 -4.87
N GLU A 170 20.07 -15.05 -4.84
CA GLU A 170 18.76 -15.58 -4.47
C GLU A 170 17.87 -15.90 -5.68
N VAL A 171 18.12 -15.26 -6.81
CA VAL A 171 17.42 -15.41 -8.10
C VAL A 171 18.48 -15.71 -9.17
N PRO A 172 19.14 -16.89 -9.11
CA PRO A 172 20.37 -17.15 -9.86
C PRO A 172 20.18 -17.42 -11.36
N SER A 173 18.94 -17.44 -11.84
CA SER A 173 18.67 -17.79 -13.24
C SER A 173 17.34 -17.24 -13.72
N GLU A 174 17.23 -17.12 -15.05
CA GLU A 174 15.98 -16.73 -15.72
C GLU A 174 14.85 -17.76 -15.54
N GLU A 175 15.19 -19.00 -15.17
CA GLU A 175 14.23 -20.05 -14.89
C GLU A 175 13.56 -19.90 -13.52
N HIS A 176 14.08 -19.00 -12.67
CA HIS A 176 13.57 -18.76 -11.33
C HIS A 176 12.11 -18.24 -11.39
N PRO A 177 11.18 -18.78 -10.57
CA PRO A 177 9.75 -18.45 -10.66
C PRO A 177 9.43 -16.96 -10.57
N LEU A 178 10.12 -16.24 -9.68
CA LEU A 178 9.93 -14.79 -9.52
C LEU A 178 10.37 -14.04 -10.78
N TYR A 179 11.54 -14.38 -11.36
CA TYR A 179 12.05 -13.73 -12.56
C TYR A 179 11.10 -13.92 -13.74
N LYS A 180 10.64 -15.16 -13.97
CA LYS A 180 9.67 -15.47 -15.04
C LYS A 180 8.41 -14.62 -14.96
N VAL A 181 7.84 -14.50 -13.75
CA VAL A 181 6.62 -13.70 -13.56
C VAL A 181 6.89 -12.20 -13.78
N LEU A 182 8.02 -11.68 -13.30
CA LEU A 182 8.37 -10.27 -13.51
C LEU A 182 8.60 -9.96 -14.99
N VAL A 183 9.29 -10.83 -15.74
CA VAL A 183 9.49 -10.66 -17.19
C VAL A 183 8.17 -10.75 -17.95
N GLN A 184 7.32 -11.75 -17.62
CA GLN A 184 6.01 -11.93 -18.25
C GLN A 184 5.13 -10.68 -18.14
N TYR A 185 5.25 -9.93 -17.04
CA TYR A 185 4.44 -8.76 -16.75
C TYR A 185 5.18 -7.43 -16.91
N SER A 186 6.39 -7.42 -17.46
CA SER A 186 7.22 -6.22 -17.58
C SER A 186 6.61 -5.11 -18.47
N ASP A 187 5.81 -5.48 -19.48
CA ASP A 187 5.25 -4.53 -20.44
C ASP A 187 3.78 -4.14 -20.13
N GLY A 188 3.57 -2.87 -19.79
CA GLY A 188 2.25 -2.27 -19.63
C GLY A 188 1.51 -2.63 -18.33
N TRP A 189 2.12 -3.38 -17.41
CA TRP A 189 1.53 -3.72 -16.12
C TRP A 189 2.18 -2.99 -14.95
N CYS A 190 1.35 -2.63 -13.98
CA CYS A 190 1.77 -2.11 -12.67
C CYS A 190 1.60 -3.19 -11.62
N ILE A 191 2.42 -3.14 -10.57
CA ILE A 191 2.23 -3.96 -9.37
C ILE A 191 1.42 -3.17 -8.34
N GLU A 192 0.37 -3.78 -7.81
CA GLU A 192 -0.54 -3.17 -6.84
C GLU A 192 -0.06 -3.37 -5.40
N ARG A 193 -0.40 -2.40 -4.55
CA ARG A 193 -0.20 -2.45 -3.10
C ARG A 193 -1.07 -3.59 -2.54
N GLY A 194 -0.45 -4.54 -1.86
CA GLY A 194 -1.07 -5.81 -1.46
C GLY A 194 -0.43 -7.04 -2.11
N SER A 195 0.60 -6.80 -2.93
CA SER A 195 1.61 -7.77 -3.31
C SER A 195 2.64 -7.95 -2.19
N THR A 196 3.25 -9.13 -2.11
CA THR A 196 4.19 -9.55 -1.06
C THR A 196 5.29 -10.43 -1.66
N LEU A 197 6.53 -10.19 -1.26
CA LEU A 197 7.67 -11.07 -1.53
C LEU A 197 8.06 -11.80 -0.24
N CYS A 198 8.61 -13.00 -0.37
CA CYS A 198 9.06 -13.79 0.77
C CYS A 198 10.48 -13.39 1.22
N PHE A 199 10.73 -13.39 2.53
CA PHE A 199 12.05 -13.12 3.11
C PHE A 199 12.94 -14.36 3.28
N TYR A 200 12.37 -15.57 3.31
CA TYR A 200 13.16 -16.80 3.56
C TYR A 200 13.42 -17.63 2.30
N ASP A 201 12.59 -17.51 1.26
CA ASP A 201 12.76 -18.22 0.00
C ASP A 201 12.21 -17.37 -1.16
N SER A 202 13.11 -16.85 -1.99
CA SER A 202 12.82 -15.98 -3.14
C SER A 202 11.86 -16.61 -4.16
N ARG A 203 11.75 -17.94 -4.20
CA ARG A 203 10.80 -18.65 -5.07
C ARG A 203 9.37 -18.33 -4.70
N TYR A 204 9.10 -17.97 -3.44
CA TYR A 204 7.75 -17.72 -2.96
C TYR A 204 7.37 -16.24 -2.99
N PHE A 205 6.18 -15.97 -3.51
CA PHE A 205 5.65 -14.61 -3.66
C PHE A 205 4.15 -14.62 -3.92
N TYR A 206 3.56 -13.45 -3.78
CA TYR A 206 2.21 -13.14 -4.24
C TYR A 206 2.20 -11.74 -4.86
N LEU A 207 1.96 -11.64 -6.16
CA LEU A 207 1.98 -10.38 -6.90
C LEU A 207 0.61 -10.12 -7.54
N LYS A 208 0.14 -8.87 -7.38
CA LYS A 208 -1.07 -8.34 -8.00
C LYS A 208 -0.65 -7.42 -9.15
N PHE A 209 -0.97 -7.80 -10.38
CA PHE A 209 -0.70 -7.01 -11.57
C PHE A 209 -1.97 -6.35 -12.08
N LYS A 210 -1.87 -5.08 -12.48
CA LYS A 210 -2.97 -4.34 -13.08
C LYS A 210 -2.46 -3.39 -14.14
N ARG A 211 -3.18 -3.30 -15.27
CA ARG A 211 -2.89 -2.29 -16.28
C ARG A 211 -3.46 -0.92 -15.86
N PRO A 212 -2.79 0.19 -16.20
CA PRO A 212 -3.31 1.52 -15.95
C PRO A 212 -4.74 1.68 -16.51
N GLY A 213 -5.65 2.20 -15.71
CA GLY A 213 -7.06 2.42 -16.08
C GLY A 213 -7.97 1.19 -16.05
N GLU A 214 -7.46 -0.02 -15.82
CA GLU A 214 -8.20 -1.24 -16.20
C GLU A 214 -9.12 -1.92 -15.19
N SER A 215 -9.28 -1.59 -13.91
CA SER A 215 -10.08 -2.38 -12.92
C SER A 215 -9.73 -3.88 -12.70
N GLN A 216 -9.42 -4.68 -13.73
CA GLN A 216 -9.06 -6.09 -13.59
C GLN A 216 -7.67 -6.23 -12.99
N ILE A 217 -7.55 -7.07 -11.96
CA ILE A 217 -6.28 -7.42 -11.32
C ILE A 217 -5.97 -8.88 -11.66
N LYS A 218 -4.78 -9.13 -12.20
CA LYS A 218 -4.22 -10.48 -12.36
C LYS A 218 -3.36 -10.82 -11.16
N MET A 219 -3.74 -11.87 -10.45
CA MET A 219 -3.04 -12.34 -9.26
C MET A 219 -2.16 -13.53 -9.64
N HIS A 220 -0.87 -13.45 -9.33
CA HIS A 220 0.11 -14.51 -9.55
C HIS A 220 0.81 -14.84 -8.25
N TRP A 221 0.99 -16.12 -7.97
CA TRP A 221 1.72 -16.56 -6.80
C TRP A 221 2.49 -17.83 -7.10
N ASN A 222 3.57 -18.00 -6.36
CA ASN A 222 4.18 -19.28 -6.12
C ASN A 222 4.25 -19.41 -4.60
N LEU A 223 3.44 -20.29 -4.00
CA LEU A 223 3.39 -20.44 -2.54
C LEU A 223 3.86 -21.85 -2.16
N PRO A 224 4.41 -22.04 -0.96
CA PRO A 224 4.64 -23.37 -0.40
C PRO A 224 3.38 -24.24 -0.51
N PRO A 225 3.51 -25.57 -0.69
CA PRO A 225 2.36 -26.46 -0.85
C PRO A 225 1.30 -26.31 0.24
N ILE A 226 1.72 -26.15 1.50
CA ILE A 226 0.81 -26.00 2.64
C ILE A 226 -0.01 -24.69 2.54
N MET A 227 0.64 -23.60 2.13
CA MET A 227 0.01 -22.29 1.93
C MET A 227 -0.92 -22.31 0.72
N SER A 228 -0.49 -22.95 -0.37
CA SER A 228 -1.32 -23.14 -1.57
C SER A 228 -2.59 -23.94 -1.25
N ALA A 229 -2.46 -25.02 -0.48
CA ALA A 229 -3.62 -25.82 -0.04
C ALA A 229 -4.56 -25.00 0.85
N LYS A 230 -4.03 -24.18 1.78
CA LYS A 230 -4.85 -23.28 2.60
C LYS A 230 -5.57 -22.22 1.78
N LEU A 231 -4.92 -21.63 0.79
CA LEU A 231 -5.58 -20.68 -0.11
C LEU A 231 -6.72 -21.35 -0.90
N ALA A 232 -6.51 -22.58 -1.38
CA ALA A 232 -7.55 -23.34 -2.07
C ALA A 232 -8.75 -23.66 -1.15
N GLU A 233 -8.48 -24.09 0.08
CA GLU A 233 -9.50 -24.35 1.11
C GLU A 233 -10.34 -23.10 1.40
N LEU A 234 -9.69 -21.94 1.58
CA LEU A 234 -10.37 -20.67 1.83
C LEU A 234 -11.22 -20.21 0.63
N LYS A 235 -10.74 -20.46 -0.60
CA LYS A 235 -11.51 -20.18 -1.83
C LYS A 235 -12.77 -21.03 -1.90
N GLU A 236 -12.65 -22.34 -1.68
CA GLU A 236 -13.78 -23.26 -1.66
C GLU A 236 -14.81 -22.86 -0.58
N GLN A 237 -14.35 -22.50 0.62
CA GLN A 237 -15.23 -22.02 1.69
C GLN A 237 -15.96 -20.74 1.30
N ALA A 238 -15.25 -19.77 0.69
CA ALA A 238 -15.85 -18.51 0.30
C ALA A 238 -16.87 -18.65 -0.85
N GLU A 239 -16.78 -19.69 -1.67
CA GLU A 239 -17.73 -19.96 -2.76
C GLU A 239 -19.07 -20.52 -2.26
N ARG A 240 -19.17 -20.90 -0.97
CA ARG A 240 -20.43 -21.39 -0.39
C ARG A 240 -21.51 -20.29 -0.44
N PRO A 241 -22.77 -20.61 -0.79
CA PRO A 241 -23.82 -19.62 -0.93
C PRO A 241 -24.02 -18.75 0.31
N GLU A 242 -23.97 -19.34 1.50
CA GLU A 242 -24.09 -18.62 2.77
C GLU A 242 -22.96 -17.61 2.98
N GLU A 243 -21.73 -17.96 2.59
CA GLU A 243 -20.57 -17.06 2.67
C GLU A 243 -20.65 -15.94 1.63
N GLN A 244 -21.13 -16.24 0.42
CA GLN A 244 -21.35 -15.23 -0.61
C GLN A 244 -22.40 -14.20 -0.19
N ILE A 245 -23.52 -14.64 0.41
CA ILE A 245 -24.54 -13.74 0.93
C ILE A 245 -23.96 -12.88 2.07
N ALA A 246 -23.25 -13.52 3.01
CA ALA A 246 -22.65 -12.82 4.14
C ALA A 246 -21.57 -11.82 3.70
N LEU A 247 -20.76 -12.17 2.69
CA LEU A 247 -19.78 -11.30 2.06
C LEU A 247 -20.45 -10.11 1.39
N MET A 248 -21.51 -10.33 0.60
CA MET A 248 -22.25 -9.24 -0.04
C MET A 248 -22.83 -8.24 0.98
N GLN A 249 -23.40 -8.73 2.09
CA GLN A 249 -23.95 -7.89 3.14
C GLN A 249 -22.85 -7.06 3.83
N GLU A 250 -21.73 -7.70 4.15
CA GLU A 250 -20.59 -7.03 4.77
C GLU A 250 -19.97 -5.99 3.82
N ASP A 251 -19.74 -6.35 2.56
CA ASP A 251 -19.20 -5.43 1.55
C ASP A 251 -20.13 -4.23 1.33
N GLN A 252 -21.45 -4.42 1.30
CA GLN A 252 -22.41 -3.31 1.21
C GLN A 252 -22.29 -2.33 2.37
N MET A 253 -22.20 -2.84 3.60
CA MET A 253 -22.01 -2.01 4.79
C MET A 253 -20.71 -1.20 4.69
N TRP A 254 -19.62 -1.84 4.29
CA TRP A 254 -18.32 -1.15 4.17
C TRP A 254 -18.24 -0.19 2.98
N ILE A 255 -18.91 -0.48 1.87
CA ILE A 255 -19.05 0.45 0.75
C ILE A 255 -19.79 1.71 1.22
N GLN A 256 -20.83 1.59 2.05
CA GLN A 256 -21.51 2.75 2.62
C GLN A 256 -20.58 3.57 3.54
N VAL A 257 -19.77 2.91 4.36
CA VAL A 257 -18.74 3.58 5.19
C VAL A 257 -17.75 4.34 4.30
N ALA A 258 -17.24 3.70 3.25
CA ALA A 258 -16.31 4.31 2.30
C ALA A 258 -16.94 5.52 1.57
N GLN A 259 -18.19 5.40 1.11
CA GLN A 259 -18.93 6.49 0.46
C GLN A 259 -19.16 7.67 1.40
N THR A 260 -19.55 7.40 2.64
CA THR A 260 -19.75 8.44 3.66
C THR A 260 -18.46 9.20 3.91
N ARG A 261 -17.32 8.49 3.99
CA ARG A 261 -16.00 9.11 4.12
C ARG A 261 -15.65 9.96 2.90
N MET A 262 -15.77 9.40 1.69
CA MET A 262 -15.46 10.14 0.45
C MET A 262 -16.29 11.42 0.34
N ASN A 263 -17.57 11.38 0.71
CA ASN A 263 -18.43 12.55 0.74
C ASN A 263 -17.96 13.60 1.76
N ALA A 264 -17.54 13.18 2.96
CA ALA A 264 -16.98 14.08 3.97
C ALA A 264 -15.66 14.72 3.50
N GLU A 265 -14.77 13.94 2.86
CA GLU A 265 -13.51 14.45 2.28
C GLU A 265 -13.76 15.47 1.17
N MET A 266 -14.72 15.20 0.27
CA MET A 266 -15.11 16.14 -0.79
C MET A 266 -15.72 17.42 -0.23
N GLN A 267 -16.59 17.33 0.78
CA GLN A 267 -17.17 18.50 1.45
C GLN A 267 -16.09 19.37 2.11
N MET A 268 -15.14 18.75 2.81
CA MET A 268 -14.01 19.45 3.42
C MET A 268 -13.11 20.12 2.37
N SER A 269 -12.82 19.42 1.27
CA SER A 269 -12.04 19.98 0.15
C SER A 269 -12.74 21.19 -0.48
N ASN A 270 -14.05 21.11 -0.71
CA ASN A 270 -14.83 22.23 -1.25
C ASN A 270 -14.88 23.41 -0.28
N MET A 271 -15.06 23.15 1.02
CA MET A 271 -14.99 24.20 2.04
C MET A 271 -13.62 24.89 2.09
N LEU A 272 -12.53 24.13 2.03
CA LEU A 272 -11.17 24.69 2.00
C LEU A 272 -10.92 25.50 0.73
N ALA A 273 -11.38 25.01 -0.43
CA ALA A 273 -11.31 25.74 -1.69
C ALA A 273 -12.11 27.06 -1.63
N ASP A 274 -13.32 27.05 -1.06
CA ASP A 274 -14.14 28.24 -0.88
C ASP A 274 -13.54 29.22 0.14
N GLN A 275 -12.95 28.72 1.23
CA GLN A 275 -12.23 29.54 2.20
C GLN A 275 -10.99 30.19 1.59
N MET A 276 -10.22 29.45 0.80
CA MET A 276 -9.09 30.00 0.04
C MET A 276 -9.55 31.01 -1.01
N ARG A 277 -10.69 30.79 -1.66
CA ARG A 277 -11.28 31.75 -2.61
C ARG A 277 -11.73 33.03 -1.92
N ARG A 278 -12.37 32.92 -0.75
CA ARG A 278 -12.81 34.06 0.07
C ARG A 278 -11.65 34.80 0.74
N GLY A 279 -10.63 34.08 1.21
CA GLY A 279 -9.40 34.66 1.77
C GLY A 279 -8.52 35.32 0.71
N GLY A 280 -8.44 34.73 -0.50
CA GLY A 280 -7.78 35.36 -1.64
C GLY A 280 -8.50 36.64 -2.10
N LEU A 281 -9.83 36.66 -2.05
CA LEU A 281 -10.63 37.88 -2.28
C LEU A 281 -10.44 38.91 -1.15
N SER A 282 -10.24 38.50 0.11
CA SER A 282 -10.00 39.44 1.22
C SER A 282 -8.59 40.04 1.19
N ILE A 283 -7.58 39.29 0.71
CA ILE A 283 -6.22 39.82 0.50
C ILE A 283 -6.22 40.81 -0.68
N LEU A 284 -6.98 40.53 -1.75
CA LEU A 284 -7.17 41.49 -2.85
C LEU A 284 -7.95 42.74 -2.41
N ALA A 285 -8.99 42.60 -1.57
CA ALA A 285 -9.73 43.73 -1.04
C ALA A 285 -8.92 44.57 -0.03
N ALA A 286 -8.06 43.94 0.78
CA ALA A 286 -7.14 44.62 1.69
C ALA A 286 -5.96 45.28 0.95
N ALA A 287 -5.55 44.74 -0.20
CA ALA A 287 -4.53 45.34 -1.08
C ALA A 287 -5.06 46.53 -1.91
N THR A 288 -6.38 46.73 -2.00
CA THR A 288 -7.00 47.90 -2.65
C THR A 288 -7.36 49.04 -1.68
N GLY A 289 -6.94 48.95 -0.41
CA GLY A 289 -7.08 50.03 0.55
C GLY A 289 -6.06 51.15 0.33
N GLY A 290 -6.38 52.11 -0.54
CA GLY A 290 -5.74 53.43 -0.53
C GLY A 290 -5.53 54.08 -1.89
N THR A 291 -6.52 54.87 -2.34
CA THR A 291 -6.45 56.34 -2.55
C THR A 291 -7.53 56.71 -3.58
N VAL A 292 -8.64 57.28 -3.12
CA VAL A 292 -9.60 57.96 -4.00
C VAL A 292 -8.96 59.28 -4.40
N VAL A 293 -8.66 59.46 -5.68
CA VAL A 293 -8.38 60.78 -6.25
C VAL A 293 -9.59 61.17 -7.09
N GLU A 294 -10.41 62.07 -6.54
CA GLU A 294 -11.41 62.79 -7.31
C GLU A 294 -10.72 63.52 -8.47
N THR A 295 -11.25 63.34 -9.68
CA THR A 295 -11.00 64.26 -10.79
C THR A 295 -12.33 64.73 -11.35
N THR A 296 -12.76 65.89 -10.87
CA THR A 296 -13.72 66.75 -11.54
C THR A 296 -13.11 67.14 -12.90
N ARG A 297 -13.78 66.81 -14.01
CA ARG A 297 -13.52 67.46 -15.30
C ARG A 297 -14.75 68.24 -15.70
N TYR A 298 -14.63 69.56 -15.59
CA TYR A 298 -15.40 70.51 -16.38
C TYR A 298 -14.99 70.35 -17.84
N TYR A 299 -15.96 70.09 -18.71
CA TYR A 299 -16.28 70.86 -19.92
C TYR A 299 -17.75 70.60 -20.28
#